data_AF-A0AA41MNI4-F1
#
_entry.id   AF-A0AA41MNI4-F1
#
_cell.length_a   1.000
_cell.length_b   1.000
_cell.length_c   1.000
_cell.angle_alpha   90.00
_cell.angle_beta   90.00
_cell.angle_gamma   90.00
#
_symmetry.space_group_name_H-M   'P 1'
#
loop_
_entity.id
_entity.type
_entity.pdbx_description
1 polymer ?
#
loop_
_entity_poly.entity_id
_entity_poly.type
_entity_poly.pdbx_seq_one_letter_code
_entity_poly.pdbx_strand_id
1 'polypeptide(L)'
;MLSASIHCADPSGAAAAVDDQEDLVYQVKLADQAERYEEIAESMKKVAGMDVQLTFEERNLPSVAYKIVIRARRVSWRIISSIEQKEENKGGEDKLKMIREYWQMVETELKLICGDILDVLDKHLIPAANTGESKVFYYKMKGDYHRLAKAAFDDAIAELDTLSEESYKDSTLIMQLLCDNLTLRISDMQGDGEEQNKEALQDEDDENQ
;
A
#
# COMPACT_ATOMS: atom_id res chain seq x y z
N MET A 1 23.55 25.77 -43.28
CA MET A 1 23.26 26.44 -41.99
C MET A 1 22.18 25.63 -41.29
N LEU A 2 22.53 24.88 -40.26
CA LEU A 2 21.58 24.20 -39.37
C LEU A 2 21.94 24.67 -37.95
N SER A 3 21.13 25.58 -37.38
CA SER A 3 21.27 25.98 -35.99
C SER A 3 20.42 25.05 -35.13
N ALA A 4 21.08 24.17 -34.38
CA ALA A 4 20.45 23.41 -33.31
C ALA A 4 20.15 24.35 -32.13
N SER A 5 18.87 24.58 -31.84
CA SER A 5 18.43 25.22 -30.60
C SER A 5 18.47 24.19 -29.48
N ILE A 6 19.51 24.27 -28.65
CA ILE A 6 19.56 23.60 -27.35
C ILE A 6 18.56 24.34 -26.44
N HIS A 7 17.47 23.67 -26.09
CA HIS A 7 16.54 24.13 -25.07
C HIS A 7 17.20 23.89 -23.70
N CYS A 8 17.74 24.93 -23.08
CA CYS A 8 18.25 24.86 -21.72
C CYS A 8 17.07 24.64 -20.77
N ALA A 9 17.03 23.48 -20.11
CA ALA A 9 16.16 23.26 -18.96
C ALA A 9 16.56 24.24 -17.84
N ASP A 10 15.57 24.91 -17.25
CA ASP A 10 15.77 25.94 -16.22
C ASP A 10 16.18 25.31 -14.87
N PRO A 11 17.37 25.61 -14.32
CA PRO A 11 17.84 25.03 -13.07
C PRO A 11 17.07 25.52 -11.83
N SER A 12 16.21 26.55 -11.96
CA SER A 12 15.41 27.08 -10.86
C SER A 12 14.32 26.13 -10.37
N GLY A 13 13.79 25.26 -11.24
CA GLY A 13 12.71 24.33 -10.86
C GLY A 13 13.20 23.12 -10.06
N ALA A 14 14.42 22.66 -10.33
CA ALA A 14 15.02 21.52 -9.63
C ALA A 14 15.44 21.88 -8.19
N ALA A 15 15.94 23.10 -7.96
CA ALA A 15 16.33 23.54 -6.62
C ALA A 15 15.14 23.73 -5.66
N ALA A 16 14.01 24.24 -6.17
CA ALA A 16 12.79 24.41 -5.38
C ALA A 16 12.15 23.05 -5.01
N ALA A 17 12.15 22.09 -5.94
CA ALA A 17 11.61 20.75 -5.69
C ALA A 17 12.43 19.95 -4.65
N VAL A 18 13.74 20.21 -4.56
CA VAL A 18 14.61 19.58 -3.55
C VAL A 18 14.34 20.16 -2.16
N ASP A 19 14.12 21.48 -2.05
CA ASP A 19 13.76 22.16 -0.79
C ASP A 19 12.40 21.67 -0.25
N ASP A 20 11.40 21.55 -1.13
CA ASP A 20 10.08 21.01 -0.78
C ASP A 20 10.13 19.54 -0.33
N GLN A 21 11.06 18.73 -0.87
CA GLN A 21 11.24 17.34 -0.47
C GLN A 21 11.87 17.24 0.92
N GLU A 22 12.90 18.03 1.20
CA GLU A 22 13.57 18.05 2.51
C GLU A 22 12.59 18.46 3.62
N ASP A 23 11.74 19.45 3.36
CA ASP A 23 10.67 19.89 4.27
C ASP A 23 9.63 18.78 4.51
N LEU A 24 9.19 18.09 3.45
CA LEU A 24 8.25 16.96 3.58
C LEU A 24 8.86 15.80 4.36
N VAL A 25 10.13 15.46 4.11
CA VAL A 25 10.85 14.42 4.86
C VAL A 25 11.01 14.83 6.33
N TYR A 26 11.29 16.11 6.61
CA TYR A 26 11.36 16.62 7.97
C TYR A 26 10.01 16.51 8.70
N GLN A 27 8.90 16.87 8.04
CA GLN A 27 7.55 16.68 8.58
C GLN A 27 7.23 15.21 8.87
N VAL A 28 7.62 14.30 7.97
CA VAL A 28 7.45 12.85 8.18
C VAL A 28 8.22 12.38 9.42
N LYS A 29 9.47 12.86 9.62
CA LYS A 29 10.28 12.52 10.80
C LYS A 29 9.66 13.05 12.09
N LEU A 30 9.07 14.25 12.08
CA LEU A 30 8.33 14.77 13.23
C LEU A 30 7.07 13.95 13.51
N ALA A 31 6.32 13.56 12.48
CA ALA A 31 5.13 12.73 12.62
C ALA A 31 5.47 11.32 13.14
N ASP A 32 6.61 10.75 12.75
CA ASP A 32 7.12 9.49 13.29
C ASP A 32 7.39 9.57 14.79
N GLN A 33 8.08 10.63 15.24
CA GLN A 33 8.31 10.89 16.67
C GLN A 33 7.02 11.15 17.46
N ALA A 34 6.00 11.70 16.80
CA ALA A 34 4.70 11.94 17.38
C ALA A 34 3.74 10.75 17.26
N GLU A 35 4.19 9.62 16.69
CA GLU A 35 3.38 8.43 16.40
C GLU A 35 2.12 8.72 15.56
N ARG A 36 2.14 9.78 14.75
CA ARG A 36 1.02 10.17 13.87
C ARG A 36 1.16 9.49 12.50
N TYR A 37 1.07 8.15 12.50
CA TYR A 37 1.32 7.31 11.32
C TYR A 37 0.37 7.56 10.14
N GLU A 38 -0.82 8.11 10.37
CA GLU A 38 -1.74 8.53 9.30
C GLU A 38 -1.20 9.71 8.50
N GLU A 39 -0.60 10.69 9.19
CA GLU A 39 0.03 11.84 8.53
C GLU A 39 1.30 11.43 7.80
N ILE A 40 2.03 10.44 8.31
CA ILE A 40 3.17 9.84 7.59
C ILE A 40 2.68 9.19 6.31
N ALA A 41 1.60 8.39 6.37
CA ALA A 41 1.04 7.75 5.20
C ALA A 41 0.59 8.76 4.13
N GLU A 42 -0.02 9.87 4.55
CA GLU A 42 -0.43 10.97 3.66
C GLU A 42 0.77 11.72 3.08
N SER A 43 1.74 12.10 3.91
CA SER A 43 2.93 12.84 3.48
C SER A 43 3.80 12.00 2.53
N MET A 44 3.87 10.69 2.76
CA MET A 44 4.58 9.78 1.85
C MET A 44 3.93 9.65 0.48
N LYS A 45 2.63 9.89 0.33
CA LYS A 45 2.01 10.00 -1.01
C LYS A 45 2.54 11.22 -1.76
N LYS A 46 2.70 12.34 -1.07
CA LYS A 46 3.25 13.58 -1.64
C LYS A 46 4.71 13.38 -2.05
N VAL A 47 5.52 12.84 -1.13
CA VAL A 47 6.93 12.54 -1.37
C VAL A 47 7.11 11.55 -2.53
N ALA A 48 6.30 10.49 -2.59
CA ALA A 48 6.35 9.54 -3.70
C ALA A 48 5.99 10.20 -5.04
N GLY A 49 5.02 11.12 -5.05
CA GLY A 49 4.62 11.87 -6.24
C GLY A 49 5.63 12.89 -6.76
N MET A 50 6.75 13.11 -6.06
CA MET A 50 7.85 13.96 -6.53
C MET A 50 8.80 13.21 -7.48
N ASP A 51 8.61 11.89 -7.63
CA ASP A 51 9.43 10.98 -8.47
C ASP A 51 10.94 11.07 -8.18
N VAL A 52 11.32 11.54 -6.99
CA VAL A 52 12.72 11.58 -6.53
C VAL A 52 13.07 10.29 -5.81
N GLN A 53 14.31 9.85 -6.00
CA GLN A 53 14.81 8.66 -5.34
C GLN A 53 14.94 8.88 -3.82
N LEU A 54 14.18 8.09 -3.05
CA LEU A 54 14.26 8.10 -1.60
C LEU A 54 15.54 7.45 -1.09
N THR A 55 16.06 7.96 0.03
CA THR A 55 17.15 7.34 0.79
C THR A 55 16.68 6.07 1.52
N PHE A 56 17.61 5.26 2.02
CA PHE A 56 17.25 4.02 2.74
C PHE A 56 16.32 4.27 3.95
N GLU A 57 16.58 5.32 4.72
CA GLU A 57 15.74 5.69 5.87
C GLU A 57 14.35 6.13 5.41
N GLU A 58 14.27 6.97 4.38
CA GLU A 58 13.01 7.46 3.81
C GLU A 58 12.14 6.35 3.23
N ARG A 59 12.74 5.32 2.64
CA ARG A 59 12.02 4.15 2.10
C ARG A 59 11.37 3.29 3.18
N ASN A 60 11.94 3.27 4.38
CA ASN A 60 11.42 2.46 5.47
C ASN A 60 10.21 3.12 6.16
N LEU A 61 10.13 4.44 6.16
CA LEU A 61 9.07 5.20 6.83
C LEU A 61 7.66 4.86 6.31
N PRO A 62 7.36 4.84 5.00
CA PRO A 62 6.08 4.37 4.49
C PRO A 62 5.77 2.95 4.93
N SER A 63 6.79 2.06 4.92
CA SER A 63 6.63 0.66 5.28
C SER A 63 6.12 0.49 6.72
N VAL A 64 6.75 1.20 7.64
CA VAL A 64 6.38 1.19 9.06
C VAL A 64 5.01 1.84 9.27
N ALA A 65 4.78 3.02 8.70
CA ALA A 65 3.56 3.78 8.92
C ALA A 65 2.31 3.06 8.42
N TYR A 66 2.27 2.64 7.15
CA TYR A 66 1.10 1.94 6.60
C TYR A 66 0.81 0.63 7.36
N LYS A 67 1.85 -0.10 7.78
CA LYS A 67 1.67 -1.33 8.57
C LYS A 67 1.02 -1.05 9.93
N ILE A 68 1.37 0.05 10.59
CA ILE A 68 0.79 0.44 11.88
C ILE A 68 -0.65 0.90 11.71
N VAL A 69 -0.91 1.74 10.70
CA VAL A 69 -2.25 2.22 10.35
C VAL A 69 -3.17 1.02 10.09
N ILE A 70 -2.79 0.09 9.21
CA ILE A 70 -3.61 -1.10 8.92
C ILE A 70 -3.83 -1.96 10.17
N ARG A 71 -2.79 -2.14 11.00
CA ARG A 71 -2.91 -2.87 12.27
C ARG A 71 -3.94 -2.23 13.20
N ALA A 72 -3.94 -0.90 13.33
CA ALA A 72 -4.90 -0.18 14.16
C ALA A 72 -6.34 -0.40 13.67
N ARG A 73 -6.58 -0.30 12.35
CA ARG A 73 -7.91 -0.54 11.75
C ARG A 73 -8.41 -1.97 12.00
N ARG A 74 -7.53 -2.98 11.89
CA ARG A 74 -7.87 -4.38 12.22
C ARG A 74 -8.23 -4.58 13.70
N VAL A 75 -7.68 -3.78 14.60
CA VAL A 75 -8.08 -3.81 16.02
C VAL A 75 -9.47 -3.19 16.18
N SER A 76 -9.72 -2.04 15.57
CA SER A 76 -11.04 -1.39 15.57
C SER A 76 -12.12 -2.34 15.02
N TRP A 77 -11.86 -2.97 13.88
CA TRP A 77 -12.74 -3.97 13.27
C TRP A 77 -13.17 -5.05 14.25
N ARG A 78 -12.20 -5.77 14.85
CA ARG A 78 -12.44 -6.83 15.84
C ARG A 78 -13.27 -6.37 17.02
N ILE A 79 -13.01 -5.16 17.52
CA ILE A 79 -13.76 -4.60 18.64
C ILE A 79 -15.22 -4.37 18.23
N ILE A 80 -15.45 -3.79 17.04
CA ILE A 80 -16.80 -3.51 16.53
C ILE A 80 -17.56 -4.81 16.28
N SER A 81 -16.95 -5.81 15.62
CA SER A 81 -17.54 -7.14 15.42
C SER A 81 -17.96 -7.77 16.75
N SER A 82 -17.11 -7.66 17.79
CA SER A 82 -17.44 -8.17 19.14
C SER A 82 -18.59 -7.41 19.81
N ILE A 83 -18.70 -6.10 19.59
CA ILE A 83 -19.81 -5.28 20.11
C ILE A 83 -21.11 -5.65 19.41
N GLU A 84 -21.07 -5.85 18.09
CA GLU A 84 -22.21 -6.27 17.28
C GLU A 84 -22.79 -7.60 17.76
N GLN A 85 -21.96 -8.64 17.88
CA GLN A 85 -22.39 -9.95 18.39
C GLN A 85 -23.06 -9.84 19.78
N LYS A 86 -22.55 -8.98 20.65
CA LYS A 86 -23.14 -8.77 21.98
C LYS A 86 -24.49 -8.04 21.92
N GLU A 87 -24.69 -7.17 20.94
CA GLU A 87 -25.93 -6.40 20.80
C GLU A 87 -27.01 -7.21 20.07
N GLU A 88 -26.64 -8.12 19.15
CA GLU A 88 -27.58 -9.05 18.49
C GLU A 88 -28.32 -9.91 19.52
N ASN A 89 -27.61 -10.33 20.57
CA ASN A 89 -28.17 -11.10 21.68
C ASN A 89 -29.17 -10.32 22.56
N LYS A 90 -29.31 -9.00 22.40
CA LYS A 90 -30.20 -8.14 23.20
C LYS A 90 -31.45 -7.67 22.44
N GLY A 91 -31.50 -7.87 21.12
CA GLY A 91 -32.67 -7.52 20.29
C GLY A 91 -32.89 -6.02 20.02
N GLY A 92 -31.86 -5.18 20.10
CA GLY A 92 -31.95 -3.74 19.83
C GLY A 92 -31.66 -3.37 18.37
N GLU A 93 -32.67 -3.33 17.49
CA GLU A 93 -32.50 -3.09 16.04
C GLU A 93 -31.82 -1.75 15.69
N ASP A 94 -32.21 -0.64 16.34
CA ASP A 94 -31.64 0.69 16.03
C ASP A 94 -30.14 0.77 16.34
N LYS A 95 -29.71 0.18 17.46
CA LYS A 95 -28.29 0.16 17.85
C LYS A 95 -27.49 -0.75 16.94
N LEU A 96 -28.06 -1.89 16.56
CA LEU A 96 -27.44 -2.80 15.60
C LEU A 96 -27.20 -2.09 14.27
N LYS A 97 -28.17 -1.31 13.79
CA LYS A 97 -28.00 -0.50 12.59
C LYS A 97 -26.83 0.49 12.72
N MET A 98 -26.73 1.23 13.82
CA MET A 98 -25.62 2.16 14.06
C MET A 98 -24.25 1.43 14.10
N ILE A 99 -24.19 0.25 14.73
CA ILE A 99 -22.97 -0.56 14.80
C ILE A 99 -22.55 -1.01 13.39
N ARG A 100 -23.52 -1.46 12.58
CA ARG A 100 -23.30 -1.90 11.18
C ARG A 100 -22.78 -0.79 10.28
N GLU A 101 -23.36 0.41 10.37
CA GLU A 101 -22.89 1.58 9.62
C GLU A 101 -21.43 1.93 9.98
N TYR A 102 -21.11 1.88 11.27
CA TYR A 102 -19.74 2.14 11.73
C TYR A 102 -18.76 1.04 11.30
N TRP A 103 -19.20 -0.22 11.29
CA TRP A 103 -18.43 -1.35 10.78
C TRP A 103 -18.10 -1.18 9.29
N GLN A 104 -19.08 -0.82 8.45
CA GLN A 104 -18.88 -0.60 7.01
C GLN A 104 -17.91 0.57 6.73
N MET A 105 -17.91 1.59 7.59
CA MET A 105 -16.95 2.68 7.52
C MET A 105 -15.52 2.15 7.75
N VAL A 106 -15.28 1.35 8.80
CA VAL A 106 -13.96 0.74 9.05
C VAL A 106 -13.56 -0.22 7.92
N GLU A 107 -14.52 -0.93 7.31
CA GLU A 107 -14.29 -1.78 6.15
C GLU A 107 -13.70 -0.98 5.00
N THR A 108 -14.34 0.14 4.71
CA THR A 108 -14.00 1.04 3.62
C THR A 108 -12.63 1.67 3.86
N GLU A 109 -12.35 2.11 5.09
CA GLU A 109 -11.03 2.63 5.46
C GLU A 109 -9.93 1.59 5.22
N LEU A 110 -10.14 0.34 5.68
CA LEU A 110 -9.18 -0.74 5.51
C LEU A 110 -8.91 -1.04 4.02
N LYS A 111 -9.98 -1.05 3.20
CA LYS A 111 -9.87 -1.20 1.74
C LYS A 111 -9.04 -0.08 1.13
N LEU A 112 -9.35 1.17 1.47
CA LEU A 112 -8.67 2.34 0.94
C LEU A 112 -7.20 2.38 1.33
N ILE A 113 -6.86 2.13 2.60
CA ILE A 113 -5.46 2.16 3.08
C ILE A 113 -4.62 1.07 2.39
N CYS A 114 -5.17 -0.13 2.20
CA CYS A 114 -4.49 -1.21 1.49
C CYS A 114 -4.33 -0.91 -0.01
N GLY A 115 -5.33 -0.30 -0.64
CA GLY A 115 -5.25 0.12 -2.04
C GLY A 115 -4.23 1.25 -2.24
N ASP A 116 -4.25 2.24 -1.36
CA ASP A 116 -3.38 3.41 -1.40
C ASP A 116 -1.89 3.06 -1.42
N ILE A 117 -1.45 2.13 -0.56
CA ILE A 117 -0.03 1.74 -0.52
C ILE A 117 0.40 0.98 -1.77
N LEU A 118 -0.48 0.13 -2.32
CA LEU A 118 -0.20 -0.59 -3.55
C LEU A 118 -0.11 0.38 -4.74
N ASP A 119 -1.01 1.38 -4.77
CA ASP A 119 -0.99 2.45 -5.77
C ASP A 119 0.29 3.30 -5.67
N VAL A 120 0.72 3.66 -4.45
CA VAL A 120 1.99 4.39 -4.23
C VAL A 120 3.18 3.57 -4.72
N LEU A 121 3.20 2.27 -4.46
CA LEU A 121 4.28 1.39 -4.91
C LEU A 121 4.31 1.27 -6.43
N ASP A 122 3.17 1.01 -7.06
CA ASP A 122 3.07 0.74 -8.50
C ASP A 122 3.25 1.99 -9.36
N LYS A 123 2.71 3.12 -8.92
CA LYS A 123 2.71 4.36 -9.72
C LYS A 123 3.95 5.22 -9.51
N HIS A 124 4.61 5.11 -8.36
CA HIS A 124 5.68 6.04 -7.98
C HIS A 124 6.97 5.34 -7.57
N LEU A 125 6.94 4.52 -6.52
CA LEU A 125 8.17 4.02 -5.90
C LEU A 125 8.91 2.98 -6.76
N ILE A 126 8.20 2.05 -7.39
CA ILE A 126 8.80 1.04 -8.29
C ILE A 126 9.32 1.71 -9.57
N PRO A 127 8.57 2.59 -10.26
CA PRO A 127 9.08 3.32 -11.43
C PRO A 127 10.30 4.20 -11.14
N ALA A 128 10.35 4.87 -9.98
CA ALA A 128 11.46 5.74 -9.60
C ALA A 128 12.74 4.96 -9.17
N ALA A 129 12.67 3.64 -9.01
CA ALA A 129 13.79 2.83 -8.55
C ALA A 129 14.84 2.61 -9.65
N ASN A 130 15.98 3.31 -9.56
CA ASN A 130 17.07 3.24 -10.54
C ASN A 130 18.17 2.19 -10.22
N THR A 131 18.17 1.58 -9.02
CA THR A 131 19.11 0.49 -8.65
C THR A 131 18.40 -0.84 -8.44
N GLY A 132 19.11 -1.95 -8.67
CA GLY A 132 18.59 -3.30 -8.42
C GLY A 132 18.14 -3.51 -6.98
N GLU A 133 18.92 -3.03 -6.01
CA GLU A 133 18.59 -3.10 -4.57
C GLU A 133 17.27 -2.37 -4.25
N SER A 134 17.07 -1.19 -4.84
CA SER A 134 15.84 -0.39 -4.68
C SER A 134 14.62 -1.14 -5.21
N LYS A 135 14.74 -1.72 -6.42
CA LYS A 135 13.66 -2.50 -7.03
C LYS A 135 13.29 -3.71 -6.20
N VAL A 136 14.28 -4.49 -5.76
CA VAL A 136 14.05 -5.66 -4.89
C VAL A 136 13.35 -5.26 -3.60
N PHE A 137 13.75 -4.17 -2.97
CA PHE A 137 13.10 -3.66 -1.77
C PHE A 137 11.61 -3.35 -2.00
N TYR A 138 11.27 -2.60 -3.05
CA TYR A 138 9.89 -2.23 -3.32
C TYR A 138 9.02 -3.40 -3.80
N TYR A 139 9.54 -4.32 -4.61
CA TYR A 139 8.80 -5.53 -4.98
C TYR A 139 8.54 -6.44 -3.78
N LYS A 140 9.53 -6.60 -2.89
CA LYS A 140 9.33 -7.31 -1.61
C LYS A 140 8.25 -6.62 -0.77
N MET A 141 8.33 -5.30 -0.65
CA MET A 141 7.35 -4.50 0.08
C MET A 141 5.94 -4.65 -0.51
N LYS A 142 5.80 -4.60 -1.84
CA LYS A 142 4.54 -4.86 -2.55
C LYS A 142 3.97 -6.24 -2.22
N GLY A 143 4.78 -7.29 -2.25
CA GLY A 143 4.36 -8.63 -1.83
C GLY A 143 3.91 -8.69 -0.36
N ASP A 144 4.65 -8.05 0.54
CA ASP A 144 4.30 -7.96 1.95
C ASP A 144 2.94 -7.25 2.17
N TYR A 145 2.67 -6.17 1.43
CA TYR A 145 1.39 -5.45 1.48
C TYR A 145 0.23 -6.21 0.86
N HIS A 146 0.45 -6.89 -0.28
CA HIS A 146 -0.57 -7.77 -0.85
C HIS A 146 -0.97 -8.86 0.15
N ARG A 147 0.01 -9.50 0.81
CA ARG A 147 -0.26 -10.52 1.83
C ARG A 147 -0.97 -9.95 3.05
N LEU A 148 -0.59 -8.74 3.47
CA LEU A 148 -1.19 -8.06 4.62
C LEU A 148 -2.62 -7.60 4.32
N ALA A 149 -2.89 -7.09 3.12
CA ALA A 149 -4.23 -6.75 2.66
C ALA A 149 -5.10 -8.00 2.59
N LYS A 150 -4.61 -9.07 1.95
CA LYS A 150 -5.32 -10.36 1.90
C LYS A 150 -5.65 -10.88 3.30
N ALA A 151 -4.69 -10.90 4.22
CA ALA A 151 -4.94 -11.35 5.59
C ALA A 151 -5.96 -10.46 6.32
N ALA A 152 -5.94 -9.15 6.08
CA ALA A 152 -6.91 -8.24 6.68
C ALA A 152 -8.34 -8.49 6.16
N PHE A 153 -8.47 -8.84 4.88
CA PHE A 153 -9.76 -9.18 4.25
C PHE A 153 -10.24 -10.58 4.61
N ASP A 154 -9.36 -11.58 4.64
CA ASP A 154 -9.69 -12.94 5.08
C ASP A 154 -10.22 -12.93 6.52
N ASP A 155 -9.58 -12.18 7.42
CA ASP A 155 -10.05 -12.01 8.81
C ASP A 155 -11.43 -11.34 8.85
N ALA A 156 -11.63 -10.32 8.02
CA ALA A 156 -12.89 -9.60 7.94
C ALA A 156 -14.04 -10.49 7.45
N ILE A 157 -13.78 -11.33 6.44
CA ILE A 157 -14.74 -12.32 5.92
C ILE A 157 -15.05 -13.38 6.96
N ALA A 158 -14.03 -13.94 7.62
CA ALA A 158 -14.22 -14.99 8.61
C ALA A 158 -15.06 -14.52 9.82
N GLU A 159 -14.90 -13.26 10.24
CA GLU A 159 -15.75 -12.68 11.29
C GLU A 159 -17.19 -12.45 10.81
N LEU A 160 -17.35 -12.06 9.55
CA LEU A 160 -18.65 -11.80 8.94
C LEU A 160 -19.49 -13.07 8.74
N ASP A 161 -18.87 -14.19 8.38
CA ASP A 161 -19.53 -15.49 8.25
C ASP A 161 -20.09 -16.02 9.59
N THR A 162 -19.68 -15.43 10.73
CA THR A 162 -20.25 -15.74 12.05
C THR A 162 -21.49 -14.91 12.41
N LEU A 163 -21.88 -13.96 11.55
CA LEU A 163 -23.00 -13.02 11.74
C LEU A 163 -24.19 -13.36 10.80
N SER A 164 -25.42 -13.01 11.18
CA SER A 164 -26.64 -13.44 10.47
C SER A 164 -26.84 -12.82 9.06
N GLU A 165 -27.51 -13.56 8.17
CA GLU A 165 -27.01 -13.87 6.82
C GLU A 165 -27.54 -13.04 5.62
N GLU A 166 -28.33 -11.98 5.79
CA GLU A 166 -29.01 -11.37 4.61
C GLU A 166 -28.48 -9.99 4.19
N SER A 167 -27.92 -9.19 5.10
CA SER A 167 -27.49 -7.81 4.78
C SER A 167 -26.01 -7.69 4.40
N TYR A 168 -25.22 -8.74 4.56
CA TYR A 168 -23.77 -8.70 4.37
C TYR A 168 -23.26 -9.42 3.13
N LYS A 169 -24.12 -10.20 2.44
CA LYS A 169 -23.75 -10.97 1.25
C LYS A 169 -23.10 -10.10 0.17
N ASP A 170 -23.57 -8.87 0.01
CA ASP A 170 -23.00 -7.92 -0.95
C ASP A 170 -21.61 -7.41 -0.50
N SER A 171 -21.43 -7.10 0.79
CA SER A 171 -20.12 -6.72 1.34
C SER A 171 -19.12 -7.87 1.29
N THR A 172 -19.52 -9.09 1.66
CA THR A 172 -18.70 -10.29 1.56
C THR A 172 -18.30 -10.58 0.12
N LEU A 173 -19.23 -10.44 -0.83
CA LEU A 173 -18.96 -10.67 -2.25
C LEU A 173 -17.95 -9.65 -2.79
N ILE A 174 -18.11 -8.36 -2.48
CA ILE A 174 -17.14 -7.33 -2.87
C ILE A 174 -15.77 -7.60 -2.23
N MET A 175 -15.74 -8.00 -0.96
CA MET A 175 -14.48 -8.33 -0.26
C MET A 175 -13.80 -9.56 -0.87
N GLN A 176 -14.58 -10.60 -1.20
CA GLN A 176 -14.10 -11.82 -1.85
C GLN A 176 -13.52 -11.51 -3.23
N LEU A 177 -14.24 -10.72 -4.05
CA LEU A 177 -13.75 -10.27 -5.35
C LEU A 177 -12.46 -9.47 -5.23
N LEU A 178 -12.31 -8.62 -4.21
CA LEU A 178 -11.07 -7.90 -3.96
C LEU A 178 -9.94 -8.85 -3.52
N CYS A 179 -10.23 -9.83 -2.67
CA CYS A 179 -9.29 -10.89 -2.29
C CYS A 179 -8.81 -11.70 -3.51
N ASP A 180 -9.73 -12.06 -4.40
CA ASP A 180 -9.43 -12.82 -5.61
C ASP A 180 -8.56 -11.98 -6.56
N ASN A 181 -8.89 -10.70 -6.77
CA ASN A 181 -8.06 -9.77 -7.54
C ASN A 181 -6.66 -9.59 -6.95
N LEU A 182 -6.54 -9.49 -5.63
CA LEU A 182 -5.24 -9.41 -4.95
C LEU A 182 -4.45 -10.70 -5.08
N THR A 183 -5.11 -11.86 -5.02
CA THR A 183 -4.48 -13.18 -5.17
C THR A 183 -3.92 -13.35 -6.58
N LEU A 184 -4.70 -12.99 -7.60
CA LEU A 184 -4.23 -12.98 -8.99
C LEU A 184 -2.98 -12.09 -9.17
N ARG A 185 -3.01 -10.87 -8.62
CA ARG A 185 -1.85 -9.95 -8.66
C ARG A 185 -0.61 -10.50 -7.93
N ILE A 186 -0.78 -11.30 -6.87
CA ILE A 186 0.34 -11.98 -6.20
C ILE A 186 0.93 -13.07 -7.12
N SER A 187 0.07 -13.83 -7.81
CA SER A 187 0.48 -14.88 -8.73
C SER A 187 1.28 -14.34 -9.93
N ASP A 188 0.89 -13.19 -10.47
CA ASP A 188 1.61 -12.54 -11.58
C ASP A 188 3.04 -12.13 -11.19
N MET A 189 3.28 -11.74 -9.93
CA MET A 189 4.63 -11.40 -9.44
C MET A 189 5.54 -12.61 -9.21
N GLN A 190 5.01 -13.83 -9.24
CA GLN A 190 5.81 -15.06 -9.18
C GLN A 190 6.28 -15.53 -10.58
N GLY A 191 5.78 -14.93 -11.67
CA GLY A 191 6.10 -15.33 -13.05
C GLY A 191 7.33 -14.64 -13.68
N ASP A 192 7.65 -13.41 -13.30
CA ASP A 192 8.68 -12.61 -14.00
C ASP A 192 10.13 -12.86 -13.51
N GLY A 193 10.33 -13.70 -12.49
CA GLY A 193 11.64 -13.96 -11.89
C GLY A 193 12.53 -14.95 -12.66
N GLU A 194 12.00 -15.65 -13.66
CA GLU A 194 12.72 -16.75 -14.33
C GLU A 194 13.22 -16.44 -15.75
N GLU A 195 12.68 -15.42 -16.44
CA GLU A 195 13.09 -15.13 -17.82
C GLU A 195 14.34 -14.25 -17.94
N GLN A 196 14.62 -13.36 -16.98
CA GLN A 196 15.79 -12.48 -17.06
C GLN A 196 17.13 -13.15 -16.70
N ASN A 197 17.10 -14.38 -16.17
CA ASN A 197 18.32 -15.12 -15.80
C ASN A 197 18.80 -16.08 -16.90
N LYS A 198 18.09 -16.18 -18.04
CA LYS A 198 18.52 -17.02 -19.17
C LYS A 198 19.21 -16.27 -20.31
N GLU A 199 18.95 -14.97 -20.47
CA GLU A 199 19.63 -14.17 -21.50
C GLU A 199 21.05 -13.72 -21.07
N ALA A 200 21.35 -13.66 -19.78
CA ALA A 200 22.70 -13.31 -19.28
C ALA A 200 23.71 -14.47 -19.29
N LEU A 201 23.29 -15.69 -19.62
CA LEU A 201 24.13 -16.90 -19.61
C LEU A 201 24.46 -17.45 -21.00
N GLN A 202 24.13 -16.73 -22.08
CA GLN A 202 24.52 -17.12 -23.45
C GLN A 202 25.65 -16.29 -24.05
N ASP A 203 26.08 -15.21 -23.40
CA ASP A 203 27.14 -14.33 -23.94
C ASP A 203 28.55 -14.59 -23.34
N GLU A 204 28.73 -15.53 -22.40
CA GLU A 204 30.05 -15.84 -21.82
C GLU A 204 30.76 -17.06 -22.44
N ASP A 205 30.11 -17.85 -23.30
CA ASP A 205 30.70 -19.09 -23.84
C ASP A 205 31.47 -18.91 -25.17
N ASP A 206 31.45 -17.74 -25.81
CA ASP A 206 32.11 -17.50 -27.12
C ASP A 206 33.47 -16.76 -27.06
N GLU A 207 33.97 -16.38 -25.87
CA GLU A 207 35.27 -15.68 -25.74
C GLU A 207 36.43 -16.53 -25.22
N ASN A 208 36.28 -17.86 -25.13
CA ASN A 208 37.35 -18.74 -24.64
C ASN A 208 37.58 -20.00 -25.49
N GLN A 209 37.70 -19.83 -26.82
CA GLN A 209 38.34 -20.81 -27.71
C GLN A 209 39.36 -20.18 -28.66
#